data_AF-A0A925TAV4-F1
#
_entry.id   AF-A0A925TAV4-F1
#
_cell.length_a   1.000
_cell.length_b   1.000
_cell.length_c   1.000
_cell.angle_alpha   90.00
_cell.angle_beta   90.00
_cell.angle_gamma   90.00
#
_symmetry.space_group_name_H-M   'P 1'
#
loop_
_entity.id
_entity.type
_entity.pdbx_description
1 polymer ?
#
loop_
_entity_poly.entity_id
_entity_poly.type
_entity_poly.pdbx_seq_one_letter_code
_entity_poly.pdbx_strand_id
1 'polypeptide(L)'
;MKLILSFLLLSFCSLAQCQLLTWSPEFITESSTTVELTCDASLGSRGLLNHTSSDVYVHLGVVTNYSSGPSDWRYLPAASVWATTNAAVKCSYISGSKWKYTITGGLRSFFGLTDPTERILRIALLFRSGDGSKKLANADGGDLYVPVYSDGIQVSITEPFSRPDYAGTPETITKQVGDNIAITARASESSTISLYFNGAIINTSGNITTLTSNATITSAGVQTIIAEAAVAGLFRRDTISFSVNDAVTVAPLPAGLKDGINYDSDPTKATLVLFAPGKTRVGVLGDFNNWSDNPAYQMNRTPDGRRFWITLTGLTAGTEYGFQYLIDGGLKVADAYAEKVLDPWNDRFIAPTTYPSLKPYPETRTTGIVSVLQTQQPATIWNTTGYTRPDKKGLVIYELLLRDFLDAHSWQALTDTLTYLKRLGINAIELMPVNEFEGNNSWGYNPDFYFAPDKYYGTAASF
;
A
#
# COMPACT_ATOMS: atom_id res chain seq x y z
N MET A 1 -43.50 38.84 29.76
CA MET A 1 -43.78 37.89 28.67
C MET A 1 -43.20 38.44 27.37
N LYS A 2 -42.05 37.91 26.93
CA LYS A 2 -41.53 37.89 25.54
C LYS A 2 -40.11 37.32 25.59
N LEU A 3 -40.02 36.00 25.44
CA LEU A 3 -38.76 35.30 25.18
C LEU A 3 -38.32 35.68 23.75
N ILE A 4 -37.08 36.13 23.62
CA ILE A 4 -36.40 36.26 22.32
C ILE A 4 -35.66 34.93 22.11
N LEU A 5 -36.14 34.14 21.16
CA LEU A 5 -35.54 32.87 20.75
C LEU A 5 -34.50 33.16 19.64
N SER A 6 -33.22 33.08 19.98
CA SER A 6 -32.14 33.15 18.99
C SER A 6 -32.05 31.84 18.22
N PHE A 7 -32.42 31.87 16.93
CA PHE A 7 -32.20 30.77 16.00
C PHE A 7 -30.71 30.74 15.62
N LEU A 8 -29.98 29.74 16.12
CA LEU A 8 -28.61 29.44 15.69
C LEU A 8 -28.69 28.72 14.34
N LEU A 9 -28.44 29.41 13.23
CA LEU A 9 -28.19 28.76 11.94
C LEU A 9 -26.87 27.99 12.05
N LEU A 10 -26.94 26.68 12.28
CA LEU A 10 -25.82 25.79 11.97
C LEU A 10 -25.71 25.72 10.44
N SER A 11 -24.73 26.46 9.89
CA SER A 11 -24.26 26.25 8.54
C SER A 11 -23.57 24.87 8.50
N PHE A 12 -24.27 23.87 7.97
CA PHE A 12 -23.65 22.62 7.54
C PHE A 12 -22.76 22.94 6.33
N CYS A 13 -21.48 23.20 6.60
CA CYS A 13 -20.46 23.15 5.57
C CYS A 13 -20.29 21.67 5.19
N SER A 14 -20.96 21.22 4.13
CA SER A 14 -20.62 19.95 3.51
C SER A 14 -19.22 20.07 2.90
N LEU A 15 -18.24 19.47 3.55
CA LEU A 15 -16.96 19.20 2.90
C LEU A 15 -17.28 18.32 1.68
N ALA A 16 -17.13 18.87 0.48
CA ALA A 16 -17.22 18.08 -0.74
C ALA A 16 -16.09 17.06 -0.71
N GLN A 17 -16.38 15.82 -0.34
CA GLN A 17 -15.42 14.74 -0.40
C GLN A 17 -15.13 14.42 -1.87
N CYS A 18 -13.85 14.26 -2.21
CA CYS A 18 -13.41 14.03 -3.57
C CYS A 18 -13.14 12.54 -3.80
N GLN A 19 -13.54 12.00 -4.96
CA GLN A 19 -13.30 10.62 -5.37
C GLN A 19 -12.41 10.60 -6.62
N LEU A 20 -11.59 9.55 -6.78
CA LEU A 20 -10.72 9.38 -7.94
C LEU A 20 -11.52 9.34 -9.25
N LEU A 21 -12.66 8.65 -9.23
CA LEU A 21 -13.58 8.52 -10.35
C LEU A 21 -15.01 8.63 -9.85
N THR A 22 -15.82 9.44 -10.53
CA THR A 22 -17.27 9.52 -10.34
C THR A 22 -17.97 9.35 -11.68
N TRP A 23 -19.23 8.92 -11.65
CA TRP A 23 -20.01 8.73 -12.85
C TRP A 23 -21.47 9.13 -12.68
N SER A 24 -22.15 9.34 -13.80
CA SER A 24 -23.58 9.64 -13.85
C SER A 24 -24.20 9.00 -15.10
N PRO A 25 -25.38 8.36 -15.01
CA PRO A 25 -26.17 8.12 -13.79
C PRO A 25 -25.45 7.19 -12.80
N GLU A 26 -25.85 7.17 -11.53
CA GLU A 26 -25.25 6.29 -10.50
C GLU A 26 -25.33 4.81 -10.89
N PHE A 27 -26.51 4.38 -11.34
CA PHE A 27 -26.79 3.02 -11.78
C PHE A 27 -26.80 2.95 -13.30
N ILE A 28 -25.61 2.82 -13.89
CA ILE A 28 -25.45 2.66 -15.33
C ILE A 28 -25.95 1.28 -15.75
N THR A 29 -26.76 1.24 -16.79
CA THR A 29 -27.25 0.02 -17.45
C THR A 29 -26.85 0.03 -18.92
N GLU A 30 -26.96 -1.09 -19.62
CA GLU A 30 -26.73 -1.13 -21.08
C GLU A 30 -27.72 -0.23 -21.86
N SER A 31 -28.87 0.10 -21.27
CA SER A 31 -29.88 1.01 -21.80
C SER A 31 -29.61 2.49 -21.50
N SER A 32 -28.60 2.81 -20.69
CA SER A 32 -28.22 4.19 -20.38
C SER A 32 -27.75 4.91 -21.64
N THR A 33 -28.47 5.95 -22.05
CA THR A 33 -28.23 6.68 -23.31
C THR A 33 -27.03 7.61 -23.24
N THR A 34 -26.77 8.16 -22.04
CA THR A 34 -25.63 9.03 -21.74
C THR A 34 -24.97 8.58 -20.45
N VAL A 35 -23.64 8.45 -20.47
CA VAL A 35 -22.82 8.14 -19.28
C VAL A 35 -21.71 9.17 -19.18
N GLU A 36 -21.66 9.90 -18.09
CA GLU A 36 -20.59 10.83 -17.77
C GLU A 36 -19.58 10.17 -16.83
N LEU A 37 -18.30 10.30 -17.13
CA LEU A 37 -17.17 9.74 -16.37
C LEU A 37 -16.25 10.91 -16.00
N THR A 38 -16.10 11.19 -14.71
CA THR A 38 -15.29 12.32 -14.22
C THR A 38 -14.18 11.83 -13.32
N CYS A 39 -12.94 12.21 -13.58
CA CYS A 39 -11.80 11.88 -12.73
C CYS A 39 -11.26 13.10 -11.96
N ASP A 40 -10.54 12.83 -10.87
CA ASP A 40 -9.67 13.80 -10.20
C ASP A 40 -8.25 13.25 -10.09
N ALA A 41 -7.32 13.82 -10.86
CA ALA A 41 -5.92 13.41 -10.89
C ALA A 41 -5.10 13.84 -9.66
N SER A 42 -5.70 14.51 -8.68
CA SER A 42 -5.09 14.68 -7.35
C SER A 42 -5.11 13.39 -6.52
N LEU A 43 -5.90 12.40 -6.93
CA LEU A 43 -6.04 11.09 -6.32
C LEU A 43 -5.43 9.99 -7.22
N GLY A 44 -5.51 8.72 -6.79
CA GLY A 44 -5.03 7.57 -7.56
C GLY A 44 -3.52 7.58 -7.79
N SER A 45 -3.08 7.18 -9.00
CA SER A 45 -1.67 7.18 -9.39
C SER A 45 -1.05 8.57 -9.53
N ARG A 46 -1.88 9.62 -9.57
CA ARG A 46 -1.47 11.03 -9.74
C ARG A 46 -0.66 11.29 -11.01
N GLY A 47 -0.68 10.39 -12.00
CA GLY A 47 0.14 10.53 -13.20
C GLY A 47 -0.22 11.72 -14.08
N LEU A 48 -1.45 12.24 -13.96
CA LEU A 48 -1.92 13.46 -14.62
C LEU A 48 -1.97 14.69 -13.70
N LEU A 49 -1.42 14.59 -12.49
CA LEU A 49 -1.35 15.75 -11.58
C LEU A 49 -0.53 16.87 -12.24
N ASN A 50 -1.08 18.08 -12.25
CA ASN A 50 -0.50 19.26 -12.91
C ASN A 50 -0.31 19.12 -14.44
N HIS A 51 -1.00 18.16 -15.10
CA HIS A 51 -0.97 18.06 -16.56
C HIS A 51 -1.76 19.20 -17.22
N THR A 52 -1.43 19.51 -18.47
CA THR A 52 -2.08 20.59 -19.22
C THR A 52 -3.56 20.28 -19.47
N SER A 53 -4.43 21.25 -19.21
CA SER A 53 -5.88 21.09 -19.30
C SER A 53 -6.39 20.68 -20.69
N SER A 54 -5.66 20.99 -21.76
CA SER A 54 -6.10 20.80 -23.15
C SER A 54 -5.73 19.45 -23.78
N ASP A 55 -4.99 18.59 -23.08
CA ASP A 55 -4.36 17.37 -23.63
C ASP A 55 -4.59 16.13 -22.76
N VAL A 56 -5.87 15.85 -22.43
CA VAL A 56 -6.27 14.63 -21.72
C VAL A 56 -7.27 13.86 -22.56
N TYR A 57 -7.03 12.56 -22.68
CA TYR A 57 -7.83 11.63 -23.45
C TYR A 57 -8.17 10.42 -22.58
N VAL A 58 -9.22 9.71 -22.95
CA VAL A 58 -9.59 8.46 -22.30
C VAL A 58 -9.21 7.27 -23.18
N HIS A 59 -8.71 6.23 -22.54
CA HIS A 59 -8.60 4.90 -23.11
C HIS A 59 -9.69 4.04 -22.47
N LEU A 60 -10.61 3.54 -23.27
CA LEU A 60 -11.81 2.83 -22.87
C LEU A 60 -11.88 1.44 -23.50
N GLY A 61 -12.42 0.50 -22.74
CA GLY A 61 -12.96 -0.79 -23.18
C GLY A 61 -14.07 -1.23 -22.23
N VAL A 62 -14.51 -2.47 -22.36
CA VAL A 62 -15.46 -3.08 -21.43
C VAL A 62 -14.97 -4.45 -20.97
N VAL A 63 -15.31 -4.80 -19.73
CA VAL A 63 -15.27 -6.18 -19.26
C VAL A 63 -16.68 -6.74 -19.39
N THR A 64 -16.81 -7.88 -20.03
CA THR A 64 -18.08 -8.56 -20.28
C THR A 64 -18.13 -9.93 -19.59
N ASN A 65 -19.28 -10.58 -19.61
CA ASN A 65 -19.42 -11.98 -19.18
C ASN A 65 -18.60 -12.99 -20.02
N TYR A 66 -18.00 -12.58 -21.14
CA TYR A 66 -17.09 -13.41 -21.94
C TYR A 66 -15.61 -13.13 -21.66
N SER A 67 -15.31 -12.14 -20.82
CA SER A 67 -13.92 -11.79 -20.49
C SER A 67 -13.33 -12.82 -19.53
N SER A 68 -12.06 -13.20 -19.73
CA SER A 68 -11.39 -14.19 -18.86
C SER A 68 -10.96 -13.63 -17.50
N GLY A 69 -11.02 -12.31 -17.31
CA GLY A 69 -10.68 -11.63 -16.07
C GLY A 69 -10.67 -10.11 -16.21
N PRO A 70 -10.30 -9.37 -15.15
CA PRO A 70 -10.35 -7.90 -15.13
C PRO A 70 -9.51 -7.22 -16.23
N SER A 71 -8.38 -7.82 -16.61
CA SER A 71 -7.47 -7.29 -17.63
C SER A 71 -7.84 -7.67 -19.07
N ASP A 72 -8.83 -8.54 -19.27
CA ASP A 72 -9.32 -8.90 -20.61
C ASP A 72 -10.36 -7.87 -21.07
N TRP A 73 -9.85 -6.71 -21.47
CA TRP A 73 -10.69 -5.63 -21.99
C TRP A 73 -11.13 -5.96 -23.41
N ARG A 74 -12.44 -6.00 -23.60
CA ARG A 74 -13.07 -6.26 -24.90
C ARG A 74 -13.62 -4.95 -25.48
N TYR A 75 -13.86 -4.96 -26.79
CA TYR A 75 -14.52 -3.87 -27.52
C TYR A 75 -13.92 -2.49 -27.31
N LEU A 76 -12.60 -2.36 -27.45
CA LEU A 76 -11.96 -1.04 -27.45
C LEU A 76 -12.46 -0.25 -28.67
N PRO A 77 -13.08 0.94 -28.51
CA PRO A 77 -13.52 1.74 -29.64
C PRO A 77 -12.34 2.06 -30.57
N ALA A 78 -12.56 2.09 -31.88
CA ALA A 78 -11.49 2.39 -32.84
C ALA A 78 -10.80 3.75 -32.60
N ALA A 79 -11.48 4.68 -31.94
CA ALA A 79 -10.92 5.97 -31.54
C ALA A 79 -10.02 5.89 -30.27
N SER A 80 -10.10 4.81 -29.51
CA SER A 80 -9.45 4.57 -28.22
C SER A 80 -8.05 3.95 -28.37
N VAL A 81 -7.28 4.33 -29.39
CA VAL A 81 -5.92 3.81 -29.58
C VAL A 81 -4.98 4.48 -28.58
N TRP A 82 -4.13 3.69 -27.92
CA TRP A 82 -3.15 4.20 -26.96
C TRP A 82 -2.16 5.18 -27.62
N ALA A 83 -1.74 6.21 -26.87
CA ALA A 83 -0.78 7.22 -27.34
C ALA A 83 -1.20 7.96 -28.64
N THR A 84 -2.50 8.19 -28.83
CA THR A 84 -3.04 8.99 -29.94
C THR A 84 -3.90 10.15 -29.44
N THR A 85 -4.07 11.19 -30.26
CA THR A 85 -4.81 12.41 -29.91
C THR A 85 -6.19 12.50 -30.57
N ASN A 86 -6.85 11.35 -30.80
CA ASN A 86 -8.15 11.30 -31.47
C ASN A 86 -9.21 12.14 -30.72
N ALA A 87 -9.81 13.09 -31.42
CA ALA A 87 -10.78 14.02 -30.85
C ALA A 87 -12.02 13.34 -30.25
N ALA A 88 -12.40 12.15 -30.75
CA ALA A 88 -13.57 11.42 -30.26
C ALA A 88 -13.41 10.88 -28.83
N VAL A 89 -12.17 10.70 -28.34
CA VAL A 89 -11.88 10.28 -26.95
C VAL A 89 -11.24 11.38 -26.11
N LYS A 90 -11.32 12.64 -26.58
CA LYS A 90 -10.78 13.79 -25.86
C LYS A 90 -11.67 14.13 -24.67
N CYS A 91 -11.05 14.30 -23.50
CA CYS A 91 -11.76 14.70 -22.29
C CYS A 91 -11.97 16.22 -22.25
N SER A 92 -13.07 16.63 -21.64
CA SER A 92 -13.35 18.02 -21.30
C SER A 92 -12.73 18.36 -19.95
N TYR A 93 -11.96 19.44 -19.89
CA TYR A 93 -11.45 19.97 -18.62
C TYR A 93 -12.60 20.57 -17.80
N ILE A 94 -12.63 20.28 -16.50
CA ILE A 94 -13.59 20.89 -15.57
C ILE A 94 -12.91 22.02 -14.79
N SER A 95 -12.03 21.66 -13.85
CA SER A 95 -11.31 22.58 -12.97
C SER A 95 -10.22 21.85 -12.20
N GLY A 96 -9.17 22.56 -11.78
CA GLY A 96 -8.05 21.97 -11.04
C GLY A 96 -7.43 20.79 -11.78
N SER A 97 -7.54 19.60 -11.19
CA SER A 97 -7.05 18.32 -11.73
C SER A 97 -8.20 17.42 -12.22
N LYS A 98 -9.34 17.99 -12.65
CA LYS A 98 -10.54 17.24 -13.02
C LYS A 98 -10.85 17.29 -14.51
N TRP A 99 -11.14 16.12 -15.08
CA TRP A 99 -11.56 15.95 -16.46
C TRP A 99 -12.79 15.06 -16.56
N LYS A 100 -13.63 15.31 -17.57
CA LYS A 100 -14.83 14.54 -17.88
C LYS A 100 -14.75 13.95 -19.28
N TYR A 101 -15.21 12.72 -19.41
CA TYR A 101 -15.56 12.13 -20.70
C TYR A 101 -17.03 11.70 -20.68
N THR A 102 -17.72 11.86 -21.81
CA THR A 102 -19.14 11.51 -21.94
C THR A 102 -19.33 10.50 -23.05
N ILE A 103 -19.87 9.34 -22.71
CA ILE A 103 -20.37 8.34 -23.66
C ILE A 103 -21.80 8.72 -24.01
N THR A 104 -22.12 8.80 -25.30
CA THR A 104 -23.47 9.10 -25.81
C THR A 104 -23.93 8.04 -26.81
N GLY A 105 -25.24 7.83 -26.91
CA GLY A 105 -25.83 6.92 -27.90
C GLY A 105 -26.03 5.48 -27.41
N GLY A 106 -25.89 5.24 -26.09
CA GLY A 106 -26.03 3.92 -25.49
C GLY A 106 -24.73 3.12 -25.46
N LEU A 107 -24.49 2.37 -24.38
CA LEU A 107 -23.23 1.63 -24.19
C LEU A 107 -22.97 0.61 -25.30
N ARG A 108 -23.97 -0.20 -25.66
CA ARG A 108 -23.81 -1.25 -26.68
C ARG A 108 -23.48 -0.67 -28.05
N SER A 109 -24.13 0.43 -28.43
CA SER A 109 -23.85 1.13 -29.69
C SER A 109 -22.46 1.74 -29.69
N PHE A 110 -22.09 2.42 -28.60
CA PHE A 110 -20.78 3.06 -28.45
C PHE A 110 -19.61 2.08 -28.54
N PHE A 111 -19.73 0.91 -27.91
CA PHE A 111 -18.72 -0.14 -27.94
C PHE A 111 -18.89 -1.14 -29.10
N GLY A 112 -19.95 -1.02 -29.91
CA GLY A 112 -20.20 -1.89 -31.07
C GLY A 112 -20.59 -3.33 -30.73
N LEU A 113 -21.21 -3.59 -29.56
CA LEU A 113 -21.62 -4.92 -29.15
C LEU A 113 -22.92 -5.36 -29.85
N THR A 114 -22.81 -6.32 -30.78
CA THR A 114 -23.96 -6.86 -31.53
C THR A 114 -24.55 -8.15 -30.97
N ASP A 115 -23.78 -8.93 -30.20
CA ASP A 115 -24.23 -10.21 -29.65
C ASP A 115 -25.23 -9.99 -28.50
N PRO A 116 -26.51 -10.37 -28.64
CA PRO A 116 -27.53 -10.13 -27.62
C PRO A 116 -27.37 -11.00 -26.37
N THR A 117 -26.40 -11.91 -26.29
CA THR A 117 -26.10 -12.76 -25.12
C THR A 117 -24.88 -12.30 -24.33
N GLU A 118 -24.03 -11.46 -24.93
CA GLU A 118 -22.94 -10.81 -24.22
C GLU A 118 -23.45 -9.61 -23.42
N ARG A 119 -22.99 -9.47 -22.18
CA ARG A 119 -23.40 -8.42 -21.22
C ARG A 119 -22.17 -7.67 -20.76
N ILE A 120 -22.23 -6.34 -20.83
CA ILE A 120 -21.24 -5.46 -20.23
C ILE A 120 -21.40 -5.53 -18.71
N LEU A 121 -20.34 -5.92 -18.01
CA LEU A 121 -20.28 -5.95 -16.55
C LEU A 121 -19.62 -4.68 -16.00
N ARG A 122 -18.62 -4.16 -16.72
CA ARG A 122 -17.87 -2.95 -16.37
C ARG A 122 -17.46 -2.16 -17.58
N ILE A 123 -17.43 -0.84 -17.45
CA ILE A 123 -16.62 0.02 -18.30
C ILE A 123 -15.22 0.06 -17.68
N ALA A 124 -14.20 -0.28 -18.47
CA ALA A 124 -12.81 -0.25 -18.04
C ALA A 124 -12.11 0.94 -18.70
N LEU A 125 -11.37 1.73 -17.92
CA LEU A 125 -10.80 2.97 -18.41
C LEU A 125 -9.50 3.44 -17.75
N LEU A 126 -8.78 4.26 -18.50
CA LEU A 126 -7.65 5.06 -18.04
C LEU A 126 -7.77 6.47 -18.64
N PHE A 127 -7.40 7.49 -17.87
CA PHE A 127 -7.16 8.82 -18.43
C PHE A 127 -5.67 8.95 -18.75
N ARG A 128 -5.30 9.56 -19.87
CA ARG A 128 -3.90 9.69 -20.29
C ARG A 128 -3.60 11.02 -20.99
N SER A 129 -2.32 11.37 -21.04
CA SER A 129 -1.82 12.42 -21.91
C SER A 129 -1.96 12.03 -23.39
N GLY A 130 -1.86 13.01 -24.30
CA GLY A 130 -1.96 12.77 -25.75
C GLY A 130 -0.94 11.75 -26.27
N ASP A 131 0.31 11.87 -25.80
CA ASP A 131 1.43 10.95 -26.11
C ASP A 131 1.39 9.62 -25.34
N GLY A 132 0.48 9.46 -24.39
CA GLY A 132 0.36 8.27 -23.54
C GLY A 132 1.50 8.05 -22.53
N SER A 133 2.44 8.99 -22.37
CA SER A 133 3.54 8.87 -21.41
C SER A 133 3.09 9.01 -19.95
N LYS A 134 1.94 9.66 -19.73
CA LYS A 134 1.30 9.81 -18.42
C LYS A 134 -0.08 9.18 -18.43
N LYS A 135 -0.44 8.51 -17.33
CA LYS A 135 -1.77 7.95 -17.11
C LYS A 135 -2.25 8.11 -15.67
N LEU A 136 -3.55 8.36 -15.52
CA LEU A 136 -4.25 8.26 -14.25
C LEU A 136 -4.88 6.87 -14.14
N ALA A 137 -4.52 6.18 -13.07
CA ALA A 137 -4.92 4.83 -12.71
C ALA A 137 -5.24 4.79 -11.21
N ASN A 138 -5.61 3.63 -10.67
CA ASN A 138 -5.64 3.41 -9.23
C ASN A 138 -4.24 3.67 -8.61
N ALA A 139 -4.18 3.88 -7.29
CA ALA A 139 -2.95 4.22 -6.59
C ALA A 139 -1.87 3.11 -6.68
N ASP A 140 -2.29 1.87 -6.87
CA ASP A 140 -1.44 0.69 -7.11
C ASP A 140 -1.03 0.53 -8.59
N GLY A 141 -1.47 1.44 -9.46
CA GLY A 141 -1.24 1.39 -10.91
C GLY A 141 -2.26 0.55 -11.69
N GLY A 142 -3.22 -0.09 -11.02
CA GLY A 142 -4.29 -0.87 -11.64
C GLY A 142 -5.32 0.00 -12.36
N ASP A 143 -6.02 -0.57 -13.34
CA ASP A 143 -6.94 0.22 -14.17
C ASP A 143 -8.23 0.61 -13.44
N LEU A 144 -8.96 1.59 -13.97
CA LEU A 144 -10.21 2.09 -13.38
C LEU A 144 -11.42 1.35 -13.95
N TYR A 145 -12.42 1.08 -13.11
CA TYR A 145 -13.63 0.38 -13.50
C TYR A 145 -14.89 1.11 -13.01
N VAL A 146 -15.94 1.05 -13.84
CA VAL A 146 -17.29 1.54 -13.51
C VAL A 146 -18.30 0.41 -13.66
N PRO A 147 -19.12 0.12 -12.64
CA PRO A 147 -20.14 -0.93 -12.70
C PRO A 147 -21.20 -0.64 -13.76
N VAL A 148 -21.55 -1.68 -14.53
CA VAL A 148 -22.75 -1.70 -15.37
C VAL A 148 -23.70 -2.73 -14.78
N TYR A 149 -24.85 -2.26 -14.34
CA TYR A 149 -25.86 -3.04 -13.62
C TYR A 149 -26.83 -3.71 -14.60
N SER A 150 -27.34 -4.87 -14.20
CA SER A 150 -28.49 -5.49 -14.86
C SER A 150 -29.78 -4.75 -14.53
N ASP A 151 -30.83 -4.99 -15.32
CA ASP A 151 -32.15 -4.46 -15.03
C ASP A 151 -32.69 -4.95 -13.68
N GLY A 152 -33.55 -4.14 -13.06
CA GLY A 152 -34.16 -4.35 -11.76
C GLY A 152 -33.62 -3.42 -10.67
N ILE A 153 -34.17 -3.55 -9.46
CA ILE A 153 -33.71 -2.80 -8.29
C ILE A 153 -32.22 -3.05 -8.05
N GLN A 154 -31.47 -1.98 -7.83
CA GLN A 154 -30.07 -1.97 -7.43
C GLN A 154 -29.90 -1.09 -6.20
N VAL A 155 -28.85 -1.33 -5.44
CA VAL A 155 -28.45 -0.51 -4.30
C VAL A 155 -26.93 -0.39 -4.29
N SER A 156 -26.43 0.79 -3.94
CA SER A 156 -25.01 1.05 -3.72
C SER A 156 -24.81 1.80 -2.40
N ILE A 157 -23.75 1.45 -1.66
CA ILE A 157 -23.22 2.28 -0.58
C ILE A 157 -22.31 3.32 -1.23
N THR A 158 -22.71 4.59 -1.19
CA THR A 158 -21.95 5.70 -1.75
C THR A 158 -21.16 6.47 -0.69
N GLU A 159 -21.37 6.18 0.58
CA GLU A 159 -20.51 6.62 1.68
C GLU A 159 -20.50 5.53 2.76
N PRO A 160 -19.33 5.05 3.23
CA PRO A 160 -17.98 5.40 2.77
C PRO A 160 -17.72 4.98 1.30
N PHE A 161 -16.77 5.62 0.65
CA PHE A 161 -16.47 5.36 -0.77
C PHE A 161 -15.74 4.05 -0.99
N SER A 162 -15.93 3.48 -2.17
CA SER A 162 -15.08 2.41 -2.71
C SER A 162 -14.16 2.96 -3.80
N ARG A 163 -12.98 2.34 -3.91
CA ARG A 163 -12.03 2.55 -4.99
C ARG A 163 -12.66 2.08 -6.31
N PRO A 164 -12.38 2.76 -7.43
CA PRO A 164 -12.81 2.33 -8.76
C PRO A 164 -11.90 1.20 -9.29
N ASP A 165 -11.56 0.21 -8.45
CA ASP A 165 -10.91 -1.02 -8.89
C ASP A 165 -11.96 -2.06 -9.31
N TYR A 166 -11.53 -3.19 -9.86
CA TYR A 166 -12.47 -4.20 -10.35
C TYR A 166 -13.33 -4.80 -9.21
N ALA A 167 -12.80 -4.86 -7.98
CA ALA A 167 -13.49 -5.46 -6.85
C ALA A 167 -14.46 -4.48 -6.17
N GLY A 168 -14.32 -3.16 -6.39
CA GLY A 168 -15.01 -2.14 -5.62
C GLY A 168 -14.50 -2.08 -4.17
N THR A 169 -13.20 -2.27 -3.97
CA THR A 169 -12.60 -2.32 -2.62
C THR A 169 -12.88 -1.00 -1.88
N PRO A 170 -13.33 -1.02 -0.61
CA PRO A 170 -13.50 0.21 0.16
C PRO A 170 -12.24 1.07 0.14
N GLU A 171 -12.39 2.40 0.06
CA GLU A 171 -11.28 3.31 0.34
C GLU A 171 -10.80 3.09 1.78
N THR A 172 -9.58 3.54 2.08
CA THR A 172 -9.00 3.32 3.42
C THR A 172 -9.83 4.06 4.47
N ILE A 173 -10.55 3.31 5.32
CA ILE A 173 -11.33 3.85 6.43
C ILE A 173 -10.48 3.81 7.69
N THR A 174 -9.97 4.96 8.12
CA THR A 174 -9.22 5.10 9.37
C THR A 174 -10.17 5.57 10.48
N LYS A 175 -10.60 4.65 11.33
CA LYS A 175 -11.48 4.90 12.47
C LYS A 175 -11.01 4.16 13.72
N GLN A 176 -11.40 4.66 14.88
CA GLN A 176 -11.17 4.03 16.19
C GLN A 176 -12.50 3.73 16.89
N VAL A 177 -12.44 2.92 17.94
CA VAL A 177 -13.59 2.72 18.83
C VAL A 177 -14.02 4.06 19.43
N GLY A 178 -15.32 4.36 19.35
CA GLY A 178 -15.91 5.63 19.74
C GLY A 178 -16.15 6.59 18.56
N ASP A 179 -15.49 6.39 17.41
CA ASP A 179 -15.75 7.22 16.24
C ASP A 179 -17.11 6.92 15.62
N ASN A 180 -17.67 7.94 14.96
CA ASN A 180 -18.82 7.78 14.09
C ASN A 180 -18.38 7.55 12.64
N ILE A 181 -19.13 6.71 11.92
CA ILE A 181 -19.04 6.52 10.48
C ILE A 181 -20.36 6.95 9.82
N ALA A 182 -20.24 7.85 8.85
CA ALA A 182 -21.36 8.26 8.00
C ALA A 182 -21.61 7.17 6.95
N ILE A 183 -22.88 6.87 6.73
CA ILE A 183 -23.32 5.83 5.80
C ILE A 183 -24.39 6.44 4.90
N THR A 184 -24.17 6.43 3.59
CA THR A 184 -25.15 6.83 2.60
C THR A 184 -25.34 5.70 1.60
N ALA A 185 -26.59 5.26 1.41
CA ALA A 185 -26.97 4.32 0.38
C ALA A 185 -27.91 4.95 -0.63
N ARG A 186 -27.77 4.55 -1.90
CA ARG A 186 -28.65 4.95 -3.00
C ARG A 186 -29.28 3.72 -3.62
N ALA A 187 -30.50 3.86 -4.12
CA ALA A 187 -31.21 2.82 -4.85
C ALA A 187 -31.56 3.29 -6.26
N SER A 188 -31.62 2.36 -7.22
CA SER A 188 -31.92 2.68 -8.63
C SER A 188 -33.35 3.16 -8.87
N GLU A 189 -34.27 2.84 -7.96
CA GLU A 189 -35.67 3.25 -7.97
C GLU A 189 -36.20 3.43 -6.55
N SER A 190 -37.37 4.07 -6.43
CA SER A 190 -38.03 4.31 -5.15
C SER A 190 -38.35 2.98 -4.46
N SER A 191 -37.76 2.76 -3.29
CA SER A 191 -37.80 1.49 -2.58
C SER A 191 -37.81 1.69 -1.06
N THR A 192 -37.97 0.60 -0.32
CA THR A 192 -37.62 0.59 1.11
C THR A 192 -36.13 0.33 1.23
N ILE A 193 -35.40 1.30 1.81
CA ILE A 193 -33.96 1.17 2.07
C ILE A 193 -33.76 0.91 3.56
N SER A 194 -32.98 -0.12 3.90
CA SER A 194 -32.55 -0.45 5.26
C SER A 194 -31.03 -0.44 5.36
N LEU A 195 -30.49 0.29 6.32
CA LEU A 195 -29.06 0.32 6.64
C LEU A 195 -28.79 -0.52 7.89
N TYR A 196 -27.77 -1.36 7.81
CA TYR A 196 -27.31 -2.19 8.90
C TYR A 196 -25.85 -1.87 9.23
N PHE A 197 -25.51 -1.91 10.52
CA PHE A 197 -24.15 -1.86 11.01
C PHE A 197 -23.92 -3.02 11.98
N ASN A 198 -22.93 -3.87 11.68
CA ASN A 198 -22.62 -5.10 12.42
C ASN A 198 -23.86 -5.99 12.68
N GLY A 199 -24.72 -6.10 11.66
CA GLY A 199 -25.94 -6.92 11.67
C GLY A 199 -27.17 -6.25 12.31
N ALA A 200 -27.02 -5.13 13.01
CA ALA A 200 -28.16 -4.38 13.57
C ALA A 200 -28.68 -3.34 12.58
N ILE A 201 -30.01 -3.21 12.45
CA ILE A 201 -30.62 -2.12 11.67
C ILE A 201 -30.37 -0.79 12.40
N ILE A 202 -29.75 0.15 11.69
CA ILE A 202 -29.50 1.51 12.21
C ILE A 202 -30.47 2.54 11.64
N ASN A 203 -31.05 2.29 10.46
CA ASN A 203 -32.09 3.13 9.88
C ASN A 203 -32.88 2.34 8.82
N THR A 204 -34.16 2.64 8.65
CA THR A 204 -35.01 2.09 7.59
C THR A 204 -36.05 3.11 7.17
N SER A 205 -36.33 3.23 5.87
CA SER A 205 -37.32 4.16 5.33
C SER A 205 -37.84 3.70 3.97
N GLY A 206 -39.15 3.91 3.74
CA GLY A 206 -39.85 3.50 2.52
C GLY A 206 -40.03 4.63 1.49
N ASN A 207 -40.21 4.26 0.23
CA ASN A 207 -40.49 5.16 -0.90
C ASN A 207 -39.42 6.23 -1.12
N ILE A 208 -38.15 5.83 -1.05
CA ILE A 208 -36.98 6.70 -1.21
C ILE A 208 -35.95 6.10 -2.17
N THR A 209 -35.07 6.94 -2.70
CA THR A 209 -33.92 6.53 -3.53
C THR A 209 -32.59 6.80 -2.84
N THR A 210 -32.58 7.40 -1.66
CA THR A 210 -31.37 7.70 -0.88
C THR A 210 -31.70 7.66 0.60
N LEU A 211 -30.86 6.98 1.39
CA LEU A 211 -30.94 6.95 2.85
C LEU A 211 -29.55 7.22 3.43
N THR A 212 -29.48 8.13 4.39
CA THR A 212 -28.26 8.42 5.15
C THR A 212 -28.47 8.10 6.63
N SER A 213 -27.43 7.59 7.28
CA SER A 213 -27.37 7.38 8.73
C SER A 213 -25.94 7.56 9.23
N ASN A 214 -25.76 7.52 10.55
CA ASN A 214 -24.46 7.41 11.19
C ASN A 214 -24.46 6.22 12.14
N ALA A 215 -23.34 5.52 12.23
CA ALA A 215 -23.13 4.46 13.23
C ALA A 215 -21.92 4.80 14.09
N THR A 216 -22.00 4.52 15.40
CA THR A 216 -20.86 4.61 16.31
C THR A 216 -20.17 3.26 16.37
N ILE A 217 -18.85 3.25 16.21
CA ILE A 217 -18.03 2.05 16.33
C ILE A 217 -17.86 1.74 17.82
N THR A 218 -18.42 0.64 18.29
CA THR A 218 -18.43 0.29 19.72
C THR A 218 -17.38 -0.74 20.12
N SER A 219 -16.78 -1.43 19.15
CA SER A 219 -15.72 -2.42 19.38
C SER A 219 -14.72 -2.41 18.24
N ALA A 220 -13.48 -2.83 18.52
CA ALA A 220 -12.50 -3.14 17.50
C ALA A 220 -12.90 -4.42 16.74
N GLY A 221 -12.11 -4.75 15.71
CA GLY A 221 -12.34 -5.85 14.79
C GLY A 221 -13.01 -5.40 13.48
N VAL A 222 -13.45 -6.39 12.71
CA VAL A 222 -14.11 -6.17 11.43
C VAL A 222 -15.49 -5.56 11.65
N GLN A 223 -15.68 -4.38 11.10
CA GLN A 223 -16.95 -3.68 11.00
C GLN A 223 -17.59 -4.00 9.66
N THR A 224 -18.92 -4.14 9.63
CA THR A 224 -19.67 -4.44 8.41
C THR A 224 -20.86 -3.51 8.27
N ILE A 225 -20.95 -2.84 7.13
CA ILE A 225 -22.07 -2.01 6.69
C ILE A 225 -22.82 -2.79 5.62
N ILE A 226 -24.15 -2.87 5.73
CA ILE A 226 -25.01 -3.43 4.69
C ILE A 226 -26.08 -2.41 4.35
N ALA A 227 -26.24 -2.13 3.06
CA ALA A 227 -27.42 -1.43 2.55
C ALA A 227 -28.31 -2.45 1.85
N GLU A 228 -29.60 -2.48 2.17
CA GLU A 228 -30.61 -3.27 1.48
C GLU A 228 -31.65 -2.35 0.85
N ALA A 229 -31.99 -2.56 -0.41
CA ALA A 229 -33.13 -1.93 -1.05
C ALA A 229 -34.14 -2.99 -1.46
N ALA A 230 -35.41 -2.80 -1.09
CA ALA A 230 -36.50 -3.74 -1.36
C ALA A 230 -37.71 -3.05 -2.00
N VAL A 231 -38.23 -3.64 -3.09
CA VAL A 231 -39.41 -3.17 -3.82
C VAL A 231 -40.13 -4.35 -4.45
N ALA A 232 -41.47 -4.38 -4.37
CA ALA A 232 -42.32 -5.41 -4.98
C ALA A 232 -41.90 -6.87 -4.67
N GLY A 233 -41.40 -7.14 -3.45
CA GLY A 233 -40.95 -8.47 -3.02
C GLY A 233 -39.56 -8.89 -3.51
N LEU A 234 -38.88 -8.05 -4.30
CA LEU A 234 -37.48 -8.19 -4.66
C LEU A 234 -36.60 -7.37 -3.72
N PHE A 235 -35.37 -7.82 -3.51
CA PHE A 235 -34.36 -7.02 -2.79
C PHE A 235 -32.97 -7.18 -3.38
N ARG A 236 -32.13 -6.17 -3.13
CA ARG A 236 -30.68 -6.20 -3.35
C ARG A 236 -29.95 -5.70 -2.12
N ARG A 237 -28.70 -6.14 -1.99
CA ARG A 237 -27.79 -5.68 -0.95
C ARG A 237 -26.46 -5.26 -1.54
N ASP A 238 -25.88 -4.26 -0.91
CA ASP A 238 -24.48 -3.89 -1.04
C ASP A 238 -23.81 -3.96 0.34
N THR A 239 -22.52 -4.28 0.39
CA THR A 239 -21.80 -4.55 1.63
C THR A 239 -20.39 -3.98 1.59
N ILE A 240 -20.04 -3.23 2.65
CA ILE A 240 -18.68 -2.75 2.90
C ILE A 240 -18.22 -3.31 4.24
N SER A 241 -17.03 -3.89 4.27
CA SER A 241 -16.36 -4.29 5.51
C SER A 241 -15.02 -3.58 5.65
N PHE A 242 -14.70 -3.16 6.87
CA PHE A 242 -13.42 -2.51 7.21
C PHE A 242 -12.99 -2.89 8.63
N SER A 243 -11.70 -2.85 8.93
CA SER A 243 -11.19 -3.20 10.26
C SER A 243 -10.95 -1.96 11.10
N VAL A 244 -11.37 -2.02 12.37
CA VAL A 244 -11.01 -1.06 13.41
C VAL A 244 -10.04 -1.74 14.36
N ASN A 245 -8.90 -1.12 14.61
CA ASN A 245 -7.91 -1.67 15.54
C ASN A 245 -8.29 -1.34 17.00
N ASP A 246 -7.82 -2.17 17.92
CA ASP A 246 -7.87 -1.86 19.35
C ASP A 246 -7.10 -0.57 19.66
N ALA A 247 -7.48 0.09 20.75
CA ALA A 247 -6.68 1.18 21.29
C ALA A 247 -5.25 0.71 21.55
N VAL A 248 -4.27 1.57 21.24
CA VAL A 248 -2.87 1.25 21.50
C VAL A 248 -2.65 1.16 23.00
N THR A 249 -2.21 0.00 23.47
CA THR A 249 -1.84 -0.22 24.86
C THR A 249 -0.66 0.67 25.23
N VAL A 250 -0.81 1.47 26.28
CA VAL A 250 0.27 2.30 26.82
C VAL A 250 0.98 1.52 27.93
N ALA A 251 2.26 1.19 27.73
CA ALA A 251 3.05 0.41 28.68
C ALA A 251 4.54 0.82 28.66
N PRO A 252 5.23 0.87 29.82
CA PRO A 252 6.64 1.22 29.87
C PRO A 252 7.49 0.22 29.06
N LEU A 253 8.55 0.72 28.44
CA LEU A 253 9.54 -0.14 27.78
C LEU A 253 10.22 -1.02 28.85
N PRO A 254 10.31 -2.35 28.65
CA PRO A 254 11.07 -3.21 29.56
C PRO A 254 12.51 -2.73 29.74
N ALA A 255 13.04 -2.85 30.95
CA ALA A 255 14.36 -2.35 31.30
C ALA A 255 15.47 -3.05 30.50
N GLY A 256 16.46 -2.29 30.06
CA GLY A 256 17.65 -2.81 29.35
C GLY A 256 17.48 -2.94 27.83
N LEU A 257 16.27 -2.76 27.29
CA LEU A 257 16.04 -2.79 25.85
C LEU A 257 16.49 -1.49 25.17
N LYS A 258 16.95 -1.62 23.91
CA LYS A 258 17.40 -0.53 23.05
C LYS A 258 16.52 -0.43 21.81
N ASP A 259 16.63 0.69 21.09
CA ASP A 259 16.01 0.82 19.76
C ASP A 259 16.55 -0.27 18.82
N GLY A 260 15.69 -0.86 18.00
CA GLY A 260 15.98 -2.00 17.13
C GLY A 260 15.49 -3.35 17.64
N ILE A 261 16.16 -4.41 17.21
CA ILE A 261 15.86 -5.80 17.53
C ILE A 261 16.63 -6.22 18.79
N ASN A 262 15.93 -6.71 19.81
CA ASN A 262 16.52 -7.19 21.06
C ASN A 262 16.25 -8.69 21.20
N TYR A 263 17.29 -9.51 21.11
CA TYR A 263 17.17 -10.96 21.26
C TYR A 263 17.10 -11.36 22.74
N ASP A 264 16.11 -12.20 23.09
CA ASP A 264 15.96 -12.72 24.45
C ASP A 264 16.89 -13.92 24.68
N SER A 265 17.15 -14.23 25.95
CA SER A 265 17.75 -15.49 26.37
C SER A 265 16.90 -16.72 26.03
N ASP A 266 15.58 -16.56 25.98
CA ASP A 266 14.65 -17.53 25.40
C ASP A 266 14.72 -17.40 23.86
N PRO A 267 15.25 -18.41 23.15
CA PRO A 267 15.49 -18.31 21.72
C PRO A 267 14.19 -18.33 20.88
N THR A 268 13.02 -18.45 21.52
CA THR A 268 11.71 -18.31 20.86
C THR A 268 11.14 -16.89 20.91
N LYS A 269 11.91 -15.94 21.44
CA LYS A 269 11.46 -14.56 21.65
C LYS A 269 12.45 -13.52 21.11
N ALA A 270 11.90 -12.42 20.64
CA ALA A 270 12.64 -11.20 20.33
C ALA A 270 11.75 -9.99 20.62
N THR A 271 12.30 -8.92 21.17
CA THR A 271 11.59 -7.67 21.38
C THR A 271 12.01 -6.63 20.36
N LEU A 272 11.03 -6.11 19.63
CA LEU A 272 11.21 -5.05 18.65
C LEU A 272 10.91 -3.71 19.32
N VAL A 273 11.77 -2.70 19.12
CA VAL A 273 11.61 -1.36 19.67
C VAL A 273 11.82 -0.31 18.58
N LEU A 274 10.77 0.43 18.27
CA LEU A 274 10.79 1.48 17.27
C LEU A 274 10.70 2.87 17.93
N PHE A 275 11.67 3.73 17.66
CA PHE A 275 11.57 5.15 17.99
C PHE A 275 10.74 5.89 16.92
N ALA A 276 9.49 6.24 17.25
CA ALA A 276 8.55 6.86 16.32
C ALA A 276 7.64 7.89 17.03
N PRO A 277 8.20 9.00 17.55
CA PRO A 277 7.40 10.02 18.23
C PRO A 277 6.33 10.62 17.32
N GLY A 278 5.19 10.98 17.91
CA GLY A 278 4.07 11.61 17.19
C GLY A 278 3.22 10.66 16.34
N LYS A 279 3.58 9.37 16.26
CA LYS A 279 2.75 8.35 15.60
C LYS A 279 1.62 7.88 16.52
N THR A 280 0.51 7.46 15.93
CA THR A 280 -0.69 7.06 16.66
C THR A 280 -0.69 5.57 16.96
N ARG A 281 -0.25 4.75 16.00
CA ARG A 281 -0.13 3.30 16.12
C ARG A 281 1.01 2.74 15.28
N VAL A 282 1.56 1.62 15.72
CA VAL A 282 2.51 0.81 14.94
C VAL A 282 2.10 -0.64 15.07
N GLY A 283 1.85 -1.30 13.95
CA GLY A 283 1.73 -2.76 13.86
C GLY A 283 3.02 -3.37 13.32
N VAL A 284 3.21 -4.67 13.51
CA VAL A 284 4.30 -5.41 12.88
C VAL A 284 3.75 -6.40 11.88
N LEU A 285 4.23 -6.33 10.64
CA LEU A 285 3.93 -7.29 9.57
C LEU A 285 5.13 -8.23 9.43
N GLY A 286 4.92 -9.52 9.28
CA GLY A 286 6.04 -10.43 9.03
C GLY A 286 5.62 -11.88 8.79
N ASP A 287 6.63 -12.73 8.62
CA ASP A 287 6.45 -14.16 8.34
C ASP A 287 5.63 -14.87 9.43
N PHE A 288 5.71 -14.42 10.68
CA PHE A 288 4.99 -14.98 11.83
C PHE A 288 3.49 -14.62 11.88
N ASN A 289 3.01 -13.71 11.04
CA ASN A 289 1.60 -13.31 11.00
C ASN A 289 1.01 -13.19 9.59
N ASN A 290 1.62 -13.88 8.63
CA ASN A 290 1.23 -13.85 7.22
C ASN A 290 1.13 -12.43 6.64
N TRP A 291 1.98 -11.51 7.11
CA TRP A 291 2.06 -10.14 6.57
C TRP A 291 0.75 -9.35 6.66
N SER A 292 -0.05 -9.61 7.70
CA SER A 292 -1.37 -9.00 7.90
C SER A 292 -1.38 -7.97 9.05
N ASP A 293 -2.15 -6.88 8.91
CA ASP A 293 -2.37 -5.91 9.99
C ASP A 293 -3.28 -6.52 11.06
N ASN A 294 -2.67 -7.27 11.97
CA ASN A 294 -3.35 -8.05 12.99
C ASN A 294 -3.23 -7.36 14.37
N PRO A 295 -4.35 -7.13 15.10
CA PRO A 295 -4.33 -6.50 16.41
C PRO A 295 -3.39 -7.17 17.43
N ALA A 296 -3.17 -8.48 17.34
CA ALA A 296 -2.23 -9.22 18.20
C ALA A 296 -0.76 -8.79 18.02
N TYR A 297 -0.45 -8.13 16.90
CA TYR A 297 0.89 -7.61 16.57
C TYR A 297 0.94 -6.08 16.57
N GLN A 298 -0.05 -5.42 17.19
CA GLN A 298 0.02 -4.00 17.51
C GLN A 298 1.04 -3.78 18.63
N MET A 299 1.98 -2.87 18.41
CA MET A 299 3.00 -2.52 19.39
C MET A 299 2.41 -1.69 20.52
N ASN A 300 2.89 -1.92 21.74
CA ASN A 300 2.65 -1.04 22.88
C ASN A 300 3.32 0.31 22.64
N ARG A 301 2.72 1.39 23.12
CA ARG A 301 3.34 2.73 23.13
C ARG A 301 3.91 3.05 24.50
N THR A 302 5.11 3.61 24.57
CA THR A 302 5.68 4.05 25.84
C THR A 302 4.89 5.24 26.43
N PRO A 303 4.86 5.43 27.78
CA PRO A 303 4.11 6.52 28.40
C PRO A 303 4.54 7.93 27.97
N ASP A 304 5.82 8.11 27.60
CA ASP A 304 6.33 9.37 27.03
C ASP A 304 5.92 9.58 25.56
N GLY A 305 5.28 8.59 24.95
CA GLY A 305 4.78 8.61 23.58
C GLY A 305 5.85 8.59 22.50
N ARG A 306 7.11 8.29 22.84
CA ARG A 306 8.28 8.36 21.92
C ARG A 306 8.61 7.05 21.23
N ARG A 307 8.30 5.91 21.85
CA ARG A 307 8.65 4.58 21.35
C ARG A 307 7.44 3.67 21.27
N PHE A 308 7.55 2.70 20.37
CA PHE A 308 6.65 1.57 20.23
C PHE A 308 7.43 0.28 20.46
N TRP A 309 6.87 -0.69 21.17
CA TRP A 309 7.55 -1.96 21.43
C TRP A 309 6.61 -3.16 21.43
N ILE A 310 7.10 -4.32 21.00
CA ILE A 310 6.40 -5.60 21.11
C ILE A 310 7.38 -6.74 21.32
N THR A 311 7.03 -7.68 22.18
CA THR A 311 7.76 -8.96 22.31
C THR A 311 7.08 -10.00 21.44
N LEU A 312 7.77 -10.41 20.38
CA LEU A 312 7.38 -11.57 19.57
C LEU A 312 7.66 -12.84 20.37
N THR A 313 6.77 -13.83 20.24
CA THR A 313 6.89 -15.14 20.90
C THR A 313 6.58 -16.24 19.90
N GLY A 314 6.99 -17.48 20.20
CA GLY A 314 6.76 -18.62 19.32
C GLY A 314 7.64 -18.64 18.06
N LEU A 315 8.73 -17.86 18.05
CA LEU A 315 9.73 -17.92 17.00
C LEU A 315 10.48 -19.26 17.08
N THR A 316 10.91 -19.76 15.92
CA THR A 316 11.80 -20.93 15.83
C THR A 316 13.24 -20.46 15.91
N ALA A 317 13.99 -21.00 16.87
CA ALA A 317 15.40 -20.68 17.06
C ALA A 317 16.23 -20.95 15.79
N GLY A 318 17.11 -20.03 15.42
CA GLY A 318 17.96 -20.14 14.23
C GLY A 318 17.24 -19.85 12.91
N THR A 319 15.94 -19.57 12.90
CA THR A 319 15.18 -19.24 11.68
C THR A 319 15.16 -17.74 11.41
N GLU A 320 15.42 -17.35 10.17
CA GLU A 320 15.28 -15.96 9.73
C GLU A 320 13.81 -15.60 9.42
N TYR A 321 13.30 -14.56 10.08
CA TYR A 321 11.97 -13.99 9.86
C TYR A 321 12.09 -12.61 9.22
N GLY A 322 11.40 -12.38 8.10
CA GLY A 322 11.24 -11.06 7.51
C GLY A 322 10.14 -10.28 8.23
N PHE A 323 10.34 -8.98 8.47
CA PHE A 323 9.33 -8.10 9.05
C PHE A 323 9.46 -6.63 8.63
N GLN A 324 8.35 -5.90 8.77
CA GLN A 324 8.24 -4.44 8.60
C GLN A 324 7.34 -3.85 9.69
N TYR A 325 7.54 -2.58 10.01
CA TYR A 325 6.60 -1.79 10.79
C TYR A 325 5.51 -1.20 9.88
N LEU A 326 4.26 -1.32 10.28
CA LEU A 326 3.11 -0.63 9.69
C LEU A 326 2.71 0.54 10.57
N ILE A 327 3.15 1.74 10.20
CA ILE A 327 2.93 2.98 10.92
C ILE A 327 1.61 3.61 10.45
N ASP A 328 0.74 3.91 11.41
CA ASP A 328 -0.56 4.57 11.21
C ASP A 328 -1.45 3.90 10.13
N GLY A 329 -1.25 2.60 9.89
CA GLY A 329 -2.02 1.80 8.93
C GLY A 329 -1.69 2.02 7.45
N GLY A 330 -0.72 2.87 7.12
CA GLY A 330 -0.41 3.21 5.72
C GLY A 330 1.07 3.12 5.35
N LEU A 331 1.97 3.45 6.26
CA LEU A 331 3.41 3.51 5.96
C LEU A 331 4.10 2.22 6.41
N LYS A 332 4.71 1.50 5.46
CA LYS A 332 5.56 0.33 5.74
C LYS A 332 7.03 0.75 5.73
N VAL A 333 7.76 0.40 6.77
CA VAL A 333 9.21 0.64 6.86
C VAL A 333 9.93 -0.55 7.48
N ALA A 334 11.17 -0.79 7.05
CA ALA A 334 12.08 -1.67 7.77
C ALA A 334 12.63 -0.99 9.03
N ASP A 335 13.24 -1.79 9.90
CA ASP A 335 13.91 -1.33 11.10
C ASP A 335 15.26 -0.69 10.73
N ALA A 336 15.46 0.58 11.11
CA ALA A 336 16.69 1.32 10.83
C ALA A 336 17.94 0.72 11.51
N TYR A 337 17.75 -0.13 12.52
CA TYR A 337 18.80 -0.86 13.23
C TYR A 337 18.95 -2.31 12.75
N ALA A 338 18.29 -2.69 11.64
CA ALA A 338 18.40 -4.03 11.10
C ALA A 338 19.85 -4.32 10.66
N GLU A 339 20.36 -5.47 11.07
CA GLU A 339 21.68 -5.98 10.66
C GLU A 339 21.63 -6.74 9.33
N LYS A 340 20.42 -6.98 8.82
CA LYS A 340 20.16 -7.56 7.51
C LYS A 340 18.80 -7.09 7.01
N VAL A 341 18.74 -6.72 5.72
CA VAL A 341 17.51 -6.36 5.02
C VAL A 341 17.35 -7.14 3.73
N LEU A 342 16.13 -7.25 3.23
CA LEU A 342 15.79 -7.82 1.93
C LEU A 342 15.31 -6.69 1.02
N ASP A 343 15.95 -6.60 -0.15
CA ASP A 343 15.67 -5.60 -1.18
C ASP A 343 14.92 -6.28 -2.35
N PRO A 344 13.65 -5.89 -2.61
CA PRO A 344 12.86 -6.48 -3.70
C PRO A 344 13.39 -6.17 -5.11
N TRP A 345 14.17 -5.10 -5.25
CA TRP A 345 14.69 -4.63 -6.52
C TRP A 345 16.03 -5.29 -6.84
N ASN A 346 16.93 -5.37 -5.86
CA ASN A 346 18.34 -5.67 -6.10
C ASN A 346 18.82 -7.07 -5.66
N ASP A 347 18.19 -7.70 -4.67
CA ASP A 347 18.66 -9.00 -4.13
C ASP A 347 18.69 -10.11 -5.19
N ARG A 348 17.79 -10.04 -6.18
CA ARG A 348 17.71 -11.00 -7.31
C ARG A 348 18.98 -11.07 -8.15
N PHE A 349 19.85 -10.06 -8.08
CA PHE A 349 21.10 -9.97 -8.82
C PHE A 349 22.32 -10.40 -8.00
N ILE A 350 22.13 -10.85 -6.75
CA ILE A 350 23.19 -11.36 -5.90
C ILE A 350 23.38 -12.86 -6.18
N ALA A 351 24.58 -13.24 -6.59
CA ALA A 351 24.88 -14.63 -6.92
C ALA A 351 24.98 -15.50 -5.65
N PRO A 352 24.49 -16.76 -5.67
CA PRO A 352 24.64 -17.68 -4.55
C PRO A 352 26.09 -17.98 -4.16
N THR A 353 27.05 -17.76 -5.06
CA THR A 353 28.48 -17.87 -4.78
C THR A 353 29.00 -16.75 -3.87
N THR A 354 28.34 -15.60 -3.86
CA THR A 354 28.68 -14.44 -3.01
C THR A 354 27.89 -14.48 -1.70
N TYR A 355 26.59 -14.73 -1.79
CA TYR A 355 25.71 -14.90 -0.63
C TYR A 355 24.95 -16.23 -0.72
N PRO A 356 25.46 -17.31 -0.11
CA PRO A 356 24.80 -18.60 -0.13
C PRO A 356 23.50 -18.55 0.67
N SER A 357 22.42 -19.08 0.09
CA SER A 357 21.11 -19.20 0.75
C SER A 357 20.55 -17.86 1.27
N LEU A 358 20.74 -16.78 0.52
CA LEU A 358 20.07 -15.51 0.82
C LEU A 358 18.55 -15.73 0.93
N LYS A 359 17.97 -15.33 2.06
CA LYS A 359 16.52 -15.45 2.27
C LYS A 359 15.78 -14.71 1.16
N PRO A 360 14.82 -15.36 0.47
CA PRO A 360 14.09 -14.70 -0.59
C PRO A 360 13.20 -13.59 -0.04
N TYR A 361 13.06 -12.51 -0.80
CA TYR A 361 12.07 -11.48 -0.54
C TYR A 361 10.65 -12.10 -0.55
N PRO A 362 9.75 -11.71 0.38
CA PRO A 362 8.37 -12.21 0.45
C PRO A 362 7.50 -11.59 -0.65
N GLU A 363 7.80 -11.92 -1.90
CA GLU A 363 7.09 -11.46 -3.09
C GLU A 363 5.58 -11.64 -2.95
N THR A 364 4.81 -10.69 -3.48
CA THR A 364 3.33 -10.63 -3.41
C THR A 364 2.71 -10.36 -2.03
N ARG A 365 3.47 -10.47 -0.93
CA ARG A 365 2.96 -10.24 0.44
C ARG A 365 3.20 -8.83 0.95
N THR A 366 4.25 -8.16 0.46
CA THR A 366 4.54 -6.78 0.86
C THR A 366 5.27 -6.02 -0.25
N THR A 367 5.61 -4.76 0.05
CA THR A 367 6.38 -3.85 -0.79
C THR A 367 7.40 -3.10 0.07
N GLY A 368 8.47 -2.57 -0.56
CA GLY A 368 9.55 -1.86 0.11
C GLY A 368 10.55 -2.77 0.81
N ILE A 369 11.57 -2.19 1.43
CA ILE A 369 12.64 -2.93 2.13
C ILE A 369 12.09 -3.68 3.34
N VAL A 370 12.56 -4.91 3.54
CA VAL A 370 12.14 -5.80 4.64
C VAL A 370 13.30 -6.06 5.58
N SER A 371 13.11 -5.83 6.88
CA SER A 371 14.11 -6.18 7.91
C SER A 371 14.12 -7.69 8.15
N VAL A 372 15.26 -8.25 8.54
CA VAL A 372 15.39 -9.65 8.95
C VAL A 372 15.76 -9.74 10.43
N LEU A 373 15.07 -10.59 11.18
CA LEU A 373 15.48 -11.02 12.52
C LEU A 373 15.77 -12.51 12.53
N GLN A 374 16.72 -12.93 13.37
CA GLN A 374 17.04 -14.35 13.60
C GLN A 374 17.44 -14.52 15.07
N THR A 375 16.68 -15.29 15.84
CA THR A 375 17.08 -15.65 17.20
C THR A 375 18.15 -16.75 17.16
N GLN A 376 18.96 -16.86 18.21
CA GLN A 376 20.04 -17.86 18.29
C GLN A 376 21.01 -17.79 17.08
N GLN A 377 21.42 -16.59 16.69
CA GLN A 377 22.38 -16.41 15.61
C GLN A 377 23.71 -17.12 15.95
N PRO A 378 24.39 -17.71 14.96
CA PRO A 378 25.74 -18.24 15.15
C PRO A 378 26.68 -17.12 15.59
N ALA A 379 27.37 -17.30 16.71
CA ALA A 379 28.37 -16.33 17.16
C ALA A 379 29.62 -16.39 16.26
N THR A 380 30.13 -15.22 15.84
CA THR A 380 31.42 -15.14 15.15
C THR A 380 32.55 -15.52 16.10
N ILE A 381 33.34 -16.53 15.73
CA ILE A 381 34.50 -16.98 16.51
C ILE A 381 35.74 -16.19 16.08
N TRP A 382 36.19 -15.26 16.93
CA TRP A 382 37.41 -14.50 16.69
C TRP A 382 38.65 -15.36 16.99
N ASN A 383 39.42 -15.68 15.95
CA ASN A 383 40.65 -16.49 16.07
C ASN A 383 41.91 -15.67 16.38
N THR A 384 41.83 -14.34 16.28
CA THR A 384 42.97 -13.45 16.51
C THR A 384 42.96 -12.96 17.97
N THR A 385 44.01 -13.29 18.72
CA THR A 385 44.24 -12.74 20.06
C THR A 385 45.49 -11.86 20.06
N GLY A 386 45.48 -10.77 20.84
CA GLY A 386 46.67 -9.92 21.00
C GLY A 386 47.04 -9.05 19.79
N TYR A 387 46.10 -8.73 18.89
CA TYR A 387 46.36 -7.78 17.81
C TYR A 387 46.85 -6.43 18.36
N THR A 388 48.04 -6.02 17.94
CA THR A 388 48.62 -4.71 18.29
C THR A 388 48.51 -3.80 17.07
N ARG A 389 47.70 -2.76 17.18
CA ARG A 389 47.54 -1.77 16.10
C ARG A 389 48.87 -1.05 15.83
N PRO A 390 49.23 -0.81 14.55
CA PRO A 390 50.39 0.04 14.21
C PRO A 390 50.29 1.45 14.82
N ASP A 391 51.44 2.09 15.07
CA ASP A 391 51.46 3.52 15.44
C ASP A 391 50.84 4.34 14.31
N LYS A 392 49.94 5.27 14.67
CA LYS A 392 49.26 6.15 13.71
C LYS A 392 50.21 6.94 12.80
N LYS A 393 51.43 7.24 13.25
CA LYS A 393 52.47 7.94 12.46
C LYS A 393 53.12 7.05 11.40
N GLY A 394 52.99 5.73 11.53
CA GLY A 394 53.56 4.74 10.62
C GLY A 394 52.53 4.07 9.71
N LEU A 395 51.30 4.60 9.64
CA LEU A 395 50.27 4.04 8.78
C LEU A 395 50.60 4.28 7.31
N VAL A 396 50.56 3.19 6.54
CA VAL A 396 50.55 3.19 5.08
C VAL A 396 49.20 2.59 4.69
N ILE A 397 48.26 3.49 4.41
CA ILE A 397 46.85 3.16 4.18
C ILE A 397 46.64 2.86 2.70
N TYR A 398 45.91 1.78 2.43
CA TYR A 398 45.41 1.46 1.10
C TYR A 398 43.88 1.58 1.11
N GLU A 399 43.38 2.63 0.47
CA GLU A 399 41.94 2.82 0.25
C GLU A 399 41.46 1.86 -0.86
N LEU A 400 40.37 1.16 -0.60
CA LEU A 400 39.91 0.06 -1.44
C LEU A 400 38.38 0.04 -1.55
N LEU A 401 37.90 0.03 -2.80
CA LEU A 401 36.54 -0.37 -3.13
C LEU A 401 36.52 -1.85 -3.51
N LEU A 402 35.78 -2.67 -2.77
CA LEU A 402 35.73 -4.12 -3.00
C LEU A 402 35.30 -4.46 -4.45
N ARG A 403 34.27 -3.74 -4.94
CA ARG A 403 33.75 -3.89 -6.31
C ARG A 403 34.83 -3.66 -7.37
N ASP A 404 35.66 -2.61 -7.25
CA ASP A 404 36.62 -2.28 -8.31
C ASP A 404 37.95 -3.01 -8.15
N PHE A 405 38.27 -3.47 -6.94
CA PHE A 405 39.52 -4.16 -6.67
C PHE A 405 39.52 -5.62 -7.13
N LEU A 406 38.37 -6.29 -7.15
CA LEU A 406 38.26 -7.73 -7.40
C LEU A 406 37.04 -8.07 -8.23
N ASP A 407 37.20 -8.73 -9.37
CA ASP A 407 36.07 -9.19 -10.22
C ASP A 407 35.01 -10.01 -9.48
N ALA A 408 35.39 -10.70 -8.39
CA ALA A 408 34.50 -11.51 -7.58
C ALA A 408 33.62 -10.71 -6.60
N HIS A 409 33.95 -9.44 -6.35
CA HIS A 409 33.26 -8.52 -5.44
C HIS A 409 32.92 -9.13 -4.06
N SER A 410 33.81 -9.95 -3.46
CA SER A 410 33.47 -10.68 -2.23
C SER A 410 34.54 -10.59 -1.13
N TRP A 411 34.09 -10.68 0.13
CA TRP A 411 34.97 -10.64 1.30
C TRP A 411 36.01 -11.77 1.33
N GLN A 412 35.61 -12.96 0.86
CA GLN A 412 36.53 -14.09 0.74
C GLN A 412 37.66 -13.78 -0.25
N ALA A 413 37.34 -13.23 -1.42
CA ALA A 413 38.35 -12.86 -2.41
C ALA A 413 39.31 -11.78 -1.88
N LEU A 414 38.80 -10.81 -1.10
CA LEU A 414 39.66 -9.81 -0.45
C LEU A 414 40.60 -10.45 0.56
N THR A 415 40.11 -11.39 1.37
CA THR A 415 40.92 -12.14 2.34
C THR A 415 42.09 -12.85 1.64
N ASP A 416 41.85 -13.46 0.48
CA ASP A 416 42.88 -14.15 -0.30
C ASP A 416 43.98 -13.20 -0.84
N THR A 417 43.69 -11.90 -0.94
CA THR A 417 44.66 -10.88 -1.39
C THR A 417 45.52 -10.26 -0.29
N LEU A 418 45.25 -10.55 0.99
CA LEU A 418 45.97 -9.91 2.10
C LEU A 418 47.50 -10.13 2.05
N THR A 419 47.95 -11.26 1.51
CA THR A 419 49.39 -11.52 1.30
C THR A 419 50.01 -10.58 0.26
N TYR A 420 49.25 -10.19 -0.78
CA TYR A 420 49.70 -9.19 -1.76
C TYR A 420 49.84 -7.81 -1.10
N LEU A 421 48.82 -7.35 -0.37
CA LEU A 421 48.85 -6.04 0.31
C LEU A 421 49.98 -5.97 1.35
N LYS A 422 50.19 -7.06 2.09
CA LYS A 422 51.33 -7.18 3.02
C LYS A 422 52.67 -7.09 2.32
N ARG A 423 52.85 -7.76 1.17
CA ARG A 423 54.09 -7.69 0.37
C ARG A 423 54.32 -6.29 -0.21
N LEU A 424 53.25 -5.57 -0.55
CA LEU A 424 53.30 -4.17 -1.00
C LEU A 424 53.77 -3.22 0.12
N GLY A 425 53.72 -3.64 1.39
CA GLY A 425 54.11 -2.84 2.55
C GLY A 425 52.96 -2.08 3.20
N ILE A 426 51.72 -2.36 2.80
CA ILE A 426 50.51 -1.80 3.40
C ILE A 426 50.31 -2.41 4.79
N ASN A 427 49.95 -1.57 5.76
CA ASN A 427 49.67 -1.99 7.13
C ASN A 427 48.29 -1.55 7.66
N ALA A 428 47.51 -0.85 6.84
CA ALA A 428 46.11 -0.53 7.09
C ALA A 428 45.33 -0.52 5.77
N ILE A 429 44.14 -1.12 5.79
CA ILE A 429 43.19 -1.07 4.68
C ILE A 429 42.07 -0.13 5.10
N GLU A 430 41.77 0.84 4.25
CA GLU A 430 40.59 1.69 4.37
C GLU A 430 39.55 1.16 3.37
N LEU A 431 38.54 0.46 3.88
CA LEU A 431 37.44 0.02 3.04
C LEU A 431 36.53 1.22 2.77
N MET A 432 36.27 1.46 1.48
CA MET A 432 35.14 2.30 1.07
C MET A 432 33.82 1.70 1.62
N PRO A 433 32.72 2.47 1.70
CA PRO A 433 31.52 2.07 2.45
C PRO A 433 31.06 0.62 2.20
N VAL A 434 30.83 -0.07 3.32
CA VAL A 434 30.52 -1.50 3.38
C VAL A 434 29.13 -1.79 3.93
N ASN A 435 28.42 -0.73 4.35
CA ASN A 435 27.03 -0.81 4.77
C ASN A 435 26.13 -0.94 3.55
N GLU A 436 24.94 -1.52 3.74
CA GLU A 436 23.90 -1.59 2.70
C GLU A 436 23.65 -0.19 2.10
N PHE A 437 23.68 -0.11 0.78
CA PHE A 437 23.43 1.11 0.01
C PHE A 437 22.42 0.87 -1.10
N GLU A 438 21.88 1.94 -1.68
CA GLU A 438 20.91 1.81 -2.78
C GLU A 438 21.55 1.17 -4.02
N GLY A 439 21.02 0.01 -4.44
CA GLY A 439 21.48 -0.74 -5.60
C GLY A 439 22.68 -1.65 -5.32
N ASN A 440 23.08 -2.47 -6.29
CA ASN A 440 24.24 -3.36 -6.17
C ASN A 440 25.53 -2.78 -6.79
N ASN A 441 25.49 -1.55 -7.29
CA ASN A 441 26.62 -0.94 -7.99
C ASN A 441 26.74 0.55 -7.64
N SER A 442 27.43 0.82 -6.54
CA SER A 442 27.70 2.17 -6.03
C SER A 442 29.13 2.27 -5.50
N TRP A 443 29.59 3.48 -5.20
CA TRP A 443 30.73 3.70 -4.30
C TRP A 443 30.31 3.60 -2.81
N GLY A 444 29.00 3.51 -2.54
CA GLY A 444 28.43 3.27 -1.22
C GLY A 444 28.26 4.50 -0.34
N TYR A 445 28.56 5.72 -0.82
CA TYR A 445 28.27 6.99 -0.12
C TYR A 445 26.79 7.41 -0.19
N ASN A 446 25.91 6.42 -0.19
CA ASN A 446 24.44 6.52 -0.21
C ASN A 446 23.87 5.42 0.70
N PRO A 447 24.26 5.37 1.98
CA PRO A 447 23.86 4.29 2.88
C PRO A 447 22.35 4.27 3.06
N ASP A 448 21.78 3.07 2.97
CA ASP A 448 20.37 2.78 3.23
C ASP A 448 20.21 2.26 4.67
N PHE A 449 21.00 1.24 5.05
CA PHE A 449 20.99 0.65 6.40
C PHE A 449 22.39 0.60 7.04
N TYR A 450 22.64 1.52 7.99
CA TYR A 450 23.93 1.68 8.66
C TYR A 450 24.40 0.49 9.51
N PHE A 451 23.50 -0.44 9.87
CA PHE A 451 23.82 -1.63 10.67
C PHE A 451 23.94 -2.90 9.83
N ALA A 452 23.48 -2.87 8.59
CA ALA A 452 23.56 -4.01 7.68
C ALA A 452 24.83 -3.92 6.84
N PRO A 453 25.70 -4.94 6.84
CA PRO A 453 26.73 -5.09 5.82
C PRO A 453 26.08 -5.34 4.45
N ASP A 454 26.66 -4.80 3.39
CA ASP A 454 26.11 -4.92 2.05
C ASP A 454 26.17 -6.37 1.53
N LYS A 455 25.00 -6.91 1.22
CA LYS A 455 24.83 -8.31 0.80
C LYS A 455 25.46 -8.60 -0.55
N TYR A 456 25.66 -7.59 -1.39
CA TYR A 456 26.35 -7.72 -2.66
C TYR A 456 27.80 -8.15 -2.48
N TYR A 457 28.39 -7.88 -1.31
CA TYR A 457 29.76 -8.28 -0.97
C TYR A 457 29.86 -9.60 -0.18
N GLY A 458 28.74 -10.08 0.37
CA GLY A 458 28.63 -11.38 1.01
C GLY A 458 27.86 -11.36 2.32
N THR A 459 28.03 -12.39 3.13
CA THR A 459 27.37 -12.51 4.44
C THR A 459 28.08 -11.69 5.52
N ALA A 460 27.36 -11.33 6.59
CA ALA A 460 27.97 -10.70 7.77
C ALA A 460 29.07 -11.57 8.42
N ALA A 461 28.98 -12.89 8.30
CA ALA A 461 30.00 -13.81 8.82
C ALA A 461 31.27 -13.87 7.95
N SER A 462 31.18 -13.49 6.66
CA SER A 462 32.32 -13.45 5.75
C SER A 462 33.06 -12.11 5.76
N PHE A 463 32.40 -11.03 6.22
CA PHE A 463 33.04 -9.75 6.50
C PHE A 463 33.92 -9.86 7.74
#